data_AF-A0A452ZZ74-F1
#
_entry.id   AF-A0A452ZZ74-F1
#
_cell.length_a   1.000
_cell.length_b   1.000
_cell.length_c   1.000
_cell.angle_alpha   90.00
_cell.angle_beta   90.00
_cell.angle_gamma   90.00
#
_symmetry.space_group_name_H-M   'P 1'
#
loop_
_entity.id
_entity.type
_entity.pdbx_description
1 polymer ?
#
loop_
_entity_poly.entity_id
_entity_poly.type
_entity_poly.pdbx_seq_one_letter_code
_entity_poly.pdbx_strand_id
1 'polypeptide(L)'
;MDLSTSHDLALLLLSVSSLANTDFPLSTADLLPFLVATLTAADVPADTRLACLAALRNLSAKLKHVRAVVTSGAVRALLALSLLERTETTAAEAALGVLADVASASAAGRREMAEDEEAPRALVE
;
A
#
# COMPACT_ATOMS: atom_id res chain seq x y z
N MET A 1 10.35 11.86 11.22
CA MET A 1 11.43 11.27 10.41
C MET A 1 11.98 12.36 9.53
N ASP A 2 13.28 12.37 9.27
CA ASP A 2 13.84 13.27 8.27
C ASP A 2 13.35 12.83 6.87
N LEU A 3 12.85 13.77 6.07
CA LEU A 3 12.21 13.47 4.78
C LEU A 3 13.16 12.76 3.82
N SER A 4 14.44 13.12 3.83
CA SER A 4 15.48 12.44 3.04
C SER A 4 15.61 10.97 3.45
N THR A 5 15.69 10.71 4.77
CA THR A 5 15.82 9.34 5.28
C THR A 5 14.60 8.48 4.99
N SER A 6 13.40 9.05 4.99
CA SER A 6 12.19 8.33 4.61
C SER A 6 12.15 7.99 3.12
N HIS A 7 12.65 8.87 2.26
CA HIS A 7 12.73 8.61 0.82
C HIS A 7 13.71 7.48 0.51
N ASP A 8 14.91 7.53 1.07
CA ASP A 8 15.94 6.49 0.88
C ASP A 8 15.45 5.13 1.38
N LEU A 9 14.78 5.11 2.53
CA LEU A 9 14.16 3.89 3.06
C LEU A 9 13.06 3.38 2.14
N ALA A 10 12.20 4.24 1.60
CA ALA A 10 11.15 3.83 0.66
C ALA A 10 11.74 3.20 -0.62
N LEU A 11 12.81 3.77 -1.17
CA LEU A 11 13.53 3.21 -2.33
C LEU A 11 14.19 1.87 -2.01
N LEU A 12 14.78 1.73 -0.82
CA LEU A 12 15.33 0.45 -0.36
C LEU A 12 14.24 -0.61 -0.24
N LEU A 13 13.11 -0.28 0.38
CA LEU A 13 11.99 -1.21 0.53
C LEU A 13 11.37 -1.58 -0.82
N LEU A 14 11.27 -0.64 -1.75
CA LEU A 14 10.88 -0.94 -3.13
C LEU A 14 11.84 -1.97 -3.75
N SER A 15 13.15 -1.72 -3.66
CA SER A 15 14.18 -2.62 -4.20
C SER A 15 14.10 -4.01 -3.59
N VAL A 16 13.98 -4.11 -2.28
CA VAL A 16 13.93 -5.40 -1.56
C VAL A 16 12.58 -6.11 -1.80
N SER A 17 11.48 -5.39 -1.88
CA SER A 17 10.15 -5.96 -2.18
C SER A 17 10.08 -6.59 -3.58
N SER A 18 10.92 -6.19 -4.54
CA SER A 18 10.97 -6.85 -5.86
C SER A 18 11.31 -8.34 -5.76
N LEU A 19 11.99 -8.75 -4.67
CA LEU A 19 12.33 -10.13 -4.36
C LEU A 19 11.16 -10.90 -3.74
N ALA A 20 10.00 -10.29 -3.50
CA ALA A 20 8.85 -10.91 -2.85
C ALA A 20 8.34 -12.17 -3.57
N ASN A 21 8.56 -12.23 -4.89
CA ASN A 21 8.20 -13.40 -5.71
C ASN A 21 9.23 -14.53 -5.68
N THR A 22 10.37 -14.34 -5.02
CA THR A 22 11.46 -15.34 -4.90
C THR A 22 11.39 -16.07 -3.54
N ASP A 23 12.32 -17.01 -3.32
CA ASP A 23 12.55 -17.70 -2.04
C ASP A 23 13.38 -16.87 -1.05
N PHE A 24 13.67 -15.61 -1.37
CA PHE A 24 14.34 -14.70 -0.45
C PHE A 24 13.53 -14.55 0.86
N PRO A 25 14.18 -14.68 2.04
CA PRO A 25 13.52 -14.56 3.33
C PRO A 25 13.19 -13.09 3.62
N LEU A 26 12.02 -12.66 3.14
CA LEU A 26 11.53 -11.30 3.31
C LEU A 26 10.54 -11.23 4.48
N SER A 27 10.89 -10.47 5.51
CA SER A 27 10.05 -10.26 6.70
C SER A 27 9.05 -9.12 6.48
N THR A 28 7.84 -9.43 6.00
CA THR A 28 6.80 -8.41 5.80
C THR A 28 6.41 -7.68 7.09
N ALA A 29 6.59 -8.31 8.25
CA ALA A 29 6.34 -7.71 9.55
C ALA A 29 7.21 -6.48 9.84
N ASP A 30 8.44 -6.45 9.32
CA ASP A 30 9.36 -5.32 9.51
C ASP A 30 9.13 -4.20 8.48
N LEU A 31 8.63 -4.57 7.30
CA LEU A 31 8.44 -3.65 6.17
C LEU A 31 7.11 -2.89 6.26
N LEU A 32 6.03 -3.60 6.55
CA LEU A 32 4.67 -3.07 6.48
C LEU A 32 4.42 -1.87 7.43
N PRO A 33 4.93 -1.83 8.67
CA PRO A 33 4.69 -0.69 9.57
C PRO A 33 5.18 0.63 8.97
N PHE A 34 6.35 0.64 8.33
CA PHE A 34 6.85 1.85 7.67
C PHE A 34 5.99 2.22 6.47
N LEU A 35 5.67 1.25 5.60
CA LEU A 35 4.86 1.50 4.40
C LEU A 35 3.49 2.09 4.74
N VAL A 36 2.80 1.49 5.72
CA VAL A 36 1.47 1.98 6.15
C VAL A 36 1.57 3.36 6.78
N ALA A 37 2.54 3.58 7.68
CA ALA A 37 2.72 4.89 8.32
C ALA A 37 2.98 6.00 7.28
N THR A 38 3.82 5.73 6.29
CA THR A 38 4.13 6.68 5.22
C THR A 38 2.92 6.99 4.34
N LEU A 39 2.09 6.01 4.00
CA LEU A 39 0.88 6.25 3.20
C LEU A 39 -0.19 7.04 3.95
N THR A 40 -0.24 6.92 5.28
CA THR A 40 -1.20 7.66 6.12
C THR A 40 -0.76 9.07 6.48
N ALA A 41 0.50 9.43 6.21
CA ALA A 41 1.04 10.73 6.59
C ALA A 41 0.69 11.82 5.55
N ALA A 42 0.26 12.99 6.03
CA ALA A 42 -0.21 14.09 5.21
C ALA A 42 0.91 14.70 4.32
N ASP A 43 2.07 14.98 4.90
CA ASP A 43 3.15 15.75 4.26
C ASP A 43 4.28 14.86 3.72
N VAL A 44 3.93 13.78 3.02
CA VAL A 44 4.91 12.88 2.39
C VAL A 44 5.16 13.30 0.94
N PRO A 45 6.43 13.46 0.52
CA PRO A 45 6.75 13.74 -0.88
C PRO A 45 6.15 12.69 -1.81
N ALA A 46 5.58 13.12 -2.94
CA ALA A 46 4.91 12.25 -3.90
C ALA A 46 5.77 11.05 -4.33
N ASP A 47 7.06 11.25 -4.60
CA ASP A 47 7.97 10.18 -5.01
C ASP A 47 8.17 9.12 -3.91
N THR A 48 8.22 9.56 -2.64
CA THR A 48 8.32 8.65 -1.49
C THR A 48 7.04 7.82 -1.36
N ARG A 49 5.88 8.47 -1.52
CA ARG A 49 4.57 7.81 -1.49
C ARG A 49 4.45 6.77 -2.63
N LEU A 50 4.85 7.14 -3.84
CA LEU A 50 4.84 6.24 -5.00
C LEU A 50 5.78 5.05 -4.80
N ALA A 51 6.97 5.25 -4.23
CA ALA A 51 7.87 4.15 -3.90
C ALA A 51 7.24 3.18 -2.88
N CYS A 52 6.55 3.70 -1.85
CA CYS A 52 5.82 2.87 -0.88
C CYS A 52 4.67 2.08 -1.52
N LEU A 53 3.90 2.70 -2.43
CA LEU A 53 2.83 2.02 -3.17
C LEU A 53 3.37 0.91 -4.07
N ALA A 54 4.44 1.17 -4.80
CA ALA A 54 5.10 0.17 -5.63
C ALA A 54 5.65 -1.00 -4.78
N ALA A 55 6.20 -0.70 -3.60
CA ALA A 55 6.64 -1.73 -2.67
C ALA A 55 5.47 -2.62 -2.17
N LEU A 56 4.37 -2.00 -1.74
CA LEU A 56 3.15 -2.73 -1.33
C LEU A 56 2.57 -3.58 -2.46
N ARG A 57 2.62 -3.09 -3.70
CA ARG A 57 2.20 -3.85 -4.88
C ARG A 57 3.02 -5.12 -5.05
N ASN A 58 4.34 -5.01 -4.97
CA ASN A 58 5.23 -6.18 -5.06
C ASN A 58 4.94 -7.21 -3.96
N LEU A 59 4.65 -6.75 -2.73
CA LEU A 59 4.26 -7.64 -1.63
C LEU A 59 2.89 -8.29 -1.89
N SER A 60 1.95 -7.56 -2.47
CA SER A 60 0.59 -8.06 -2.73
C SER A 60 0.52 -9.08 -3.87
N ALA A 61 1.54 -9.16 -4.73
CA ALA A 61 1.58 -10.07 -5.88
C ALA A 61 1.62 -11.56 -5.51
N LYS A 62 1.98 -11.94 -4.27
CA LYS A 62 2.01 -13.34 -3.80
C LYS A 62 1.07 -13.56 -2.62
N LEU A 63 0.31 -14.66 -2.68
CA LEU A 63 -0.59 -15.11 -1.62
C LEU A 63 0.09 -15.23 -0.24
N LYS A 64 1.38 -15.61 -0.19
CA LYS A 64 2.14 -15.74 1.08
C LYS A 64 2.22 -14.42 1.87
N HIS A 65 2.22 -13.30 1.17
CA HIS A 65 2.41 -11.97 1.75
C HIS A 65 1.11 -11.19 1.85
N VAL A 66 0.13 -11.49 1.00
CA VAL A 66 -1.16 -10.77 0.96
C VAL A 66 -1.88 -10.81 2.29
N ARG A 67 -1.78 -11.91 3.06
CA ARG A 67 -2.38 -11.98 4.39
C ARG A 67 -1.79 -10.92 5.32
N ALA A 68 -0.47 -10.74 5.30
CA ALA A 68 0.20 -9.75 6.13
C ALA A 68 -0.20 -8.33 5.72
N VAL A 69 -0.29 -8.06 4.41
CA VAL A 69 -0.77 -6.78 3.86
C VAL A 69 -2.17 -6.44 4.40
N VAL A 70 -3.13 -7.36 4.29
CA VAL A 70 -4.49 -7.19 4.81
C VAL A 70 -4.48 -6.89 6.32
N THR A 71 -3.78 -7.69 7.12
CA THR A 71 -3.78 -7.49 8.58
C THR A 71 -2.99 -6.27 9.07
N SER A 72 -2.22 -5.60 8.20
CA SER A 72 -1.37 -4.48 8.57
C SER A 72 -2.06 -3.12 8.60
N GLY A 73 -3.32 -3.04 8.17
CA GLY A 73 -4.03 -1.78 7.96
C GLY A 73 -3.71 -1.09 6.63
N ALA A 74 -2.94 -1.76 5.76
CA ALA A 74 -2.60 -1.24 4.44
C ALA A 74 -3.84 -1.01 3.56
N VAL A 75 -4.85 -1.89 3.63
CA VAL A 75 -6.09 -1.73 2.86
C VAL A 75 -6.79 -0.42 3.21
N ARG A 76 -6.93 -0.12 4.51
CA ARG A 76 -7.51 1.14 4.96
C ARG A 76 -6.70 2.36 4.52
N ALA A 77 -5.37 2.30 4.61
CA ALA A 77 -4.49 3.37 4.14
C ALA A 77 -4.62 3.62 2.63
N LEU A 78 -4.70 2.54 1.85
CA LEU A 78 -4.89 2.61 0.40
C LEU A 78 -6.26 3.16 0.01
N LEU A 79 -7.32 2.78 0.72
CA LEU A 79 -8.66 3.33 0.52
C LEU A 79 -8.65 4.83 0.76
N ALA A 80 -8.19 5.28 1.93
CA ALA A 80 -8.09 6.71 2.23
C ALA A 80 -7.29 7.47 1.15
N LEU A 81 -6.18 6.90 0.68
CA LEU A 81 -5.35 7.51 -0.37
C LEU A 81 -6.06 7.55 -1.74
N SER A 82 -6.84 6.52 -2.08
CA SER A 82 -7.63 6.50 -3.33
C SER A 82 -8.75 7.53 -3.35
N LEU A 83 -9.18 8.02 -2.18
CA LEU A 83 -10.24 9.00 -2.00
C LEU A 83 -9.74 10.45 -1.85
N LEU A 84 -8.41 10.68 -1.86
CA LEU A 84 -7.86 12.03 -1.81
C LEU A 84 -8.28 12.84 -3.06
N GLU A 85 -8.46 14.17 -2.87
CA GLU A 85 -8.87 15.09 -3.93
C GLU A 85 -7.95 15.05 -5.17
N ARG A 86 -8.49 15.50 -6.32
CA ARG A 86 -7.93 15.38 -7.69
C ARG A 86 -6.49 15.88 -7.92
N THR A 87 -5.81 16.45 -6.92
CA THR A 87 -4.44 16.94 -7.05
C THR A 87 -3.38 15.83 -7.01
N GLU A 88 -3.69 14.64 -6.50
CA GLU A 88 -2.77 13.49 -6.46
C GLU A 88 -3.25 12.28 -7.28
N THR A 89 -3.62 12.50 -8.54
CA THR A 89 -4.18 11.43 -9.41
C THR A 89 -3.27 10.21 -9.52
N THR A 90 -1.95 10.38 -9.61
CA THR A 90 -1.00 9.28 -9.77
C THR A 90 -0.91 8.38 -8.54
N ALA A 91 -0.91 8.96 -7.33
CA ALA A 91 -0.89 8.19 -6.10
C ALA A 91 -2.23 7.49 -5.85
N ALA A 92 -3.35 8.15 -6.15
CA ALA A 92 -4.68 7.57 -6.07
C ALA A 92 -4.85 6.38 -7.03
N GLU A 93 -4.45 6.53 -8.30
CA GLU A 93 -4.46 5.44 -9.29
C GLU A 93 -3.58 4.27 -8.87
N ALA A 94 -2.37 4.55 -8.37
CA ALA A 94 -1.48 3.52 -7.87
C ALA A 94 -2.09 2.79 -6.66
N ALA A 95 -2.76 3.51 -5.75
CA ALA A 95 -3.47 2.91 -4.61
C ALA A 95 -4.60 1.98 -5.05
N LEU A 96 -5.42 2.40 -6.02
CA LEU A 96 -6.46 1.58 -6.63
C LEU A 96 -5.88 0.32 -7.28
N GLY A 97 -4.73 0.45 -7.95
CA GLY A 97 -4.00 -0.69 -8.52
C GLY A 97 -3.62 -1.73 -7.45
N VAL A 98 -3.09 -1.28 -6.30
CA VAL A 98 -2.75 -2.18 -5.18
C VAL A 98 -4.01 -2.81 -4.57
N LEU A 99 -5.08 -2.04 -4.41
CA LEU A 99 -6.37 -2.55 -3.91
C LEU A 99 -6.94 -3.65 -4.81
N ALA A 100 -6.87 -3.47 -6.14
CA ALA A 100 -7.28 -4.48 -7.10
C ALA A 100 -6.43 -5.75 -6.98
N ASP A 101 -5.11 -5.62 -6.85
CA ASP A 101 -4.21 -6.75 -6.64
C ASP A 101 -4.56 -7.51 -5.33
N VAL A 102 -4.77 -6.80 -4.21
CA VAL A 102 -5.19 -7.40 -2.92
C VAL A 102 -6.56 -8.08 -3.02
N ALA A 103 -7.55 -7.43 -3.65
CA ALA A 103 -8.89 -7.96 -3.83
C ALA A 103 -8.89 -9.25 -4.68
N SER A 104 -8.03 -9.30 -5.71
CA SER A 104 -7.86 -10.49 -6.55
C SER A 104 -7.24 -11.66 -5.78
N ALA A 105 -6.29 -11.38 -4.89
CA ALA A 105 -5.51 -12.36 -4.17
C ALA A 105 -6.13 -12.79 -2.82
N SER A 106 -7.07 -12.02 -2.25
CA SER A 106 -7.58 -12.27 -0.89
C SER A 106 -9.07 -11.99 -0.71
N ALA A 107 -9.83 -13.01 -0.30
CA ALA A 107 -11.21 -12.83 0.14
C ALA A 107 -11.33 -11.99 1.42
N ALA A 108 -10.35 -12.10 2.31
CA ALA A 108 -10.28 -11.26 3.52
C ALA A 108 -10.02 -9.79 3.15
N GLY A 109 -9.17 -9.54 2.15
CA GLY A 109 -8.93 -8.19 1.63
C GLY A 109 -10.20 -7.58 1.03
N ARG A 110 -10.95 -8.33 0.22
CA ARG A 110 -12.26 -7.88 -0.29
C ARG A 110 -13.25 -7.54 0.82
N ARG A 111 -13.25 -8.35 1.88
CA ARG A 111 -14.13 -8.13 3.02
C ARG A 111 -13.74 -6.86 3.77
N GLU A 112 -12.45 -6.66 4.05
CA GLU A 112 -11.95 -5.46 4.70
C GLU A 112 -12.31 -4.20 3.89
N MET A 113 -12.19 -4.27 2.56
CA MET A 113 -12.60 -3.17 1.68
C MET A 113 -14.11 -2.88 1.72
N ALA A 114 -14.94 -3.91 1.86
CA ALA A 114 -16.39 -3.78 1.92
C ALA A 114 -16.90 -3.34 3.31
N GLU A 115 -16.14 -3.61 4.36
CA GLU A 115 -16.42 -3.18 5.74
C GLU A 115 -16.02 -1.71 6.01
N ASP A 116 -15.24 -1.10 5.12
CA ASP A 116 -14.94 0.33 5.17
C ASP A 116 -16.17 1.16 4.74
N GLU A 117 -16.71 1.96 5.66
CA GLU A 117 -17.99 2.67 5.50
C GLU A 117 -17.92 3.82 4.48
N GLU A 118 -16.72 4.34 4.21
CA GLU A 118 -16.45 5.50 3.36
C GLU A 118 -16.23 5.09 1.89
N ALA A 119 -15.56 3.97 1.65
CA ALA A 119 -15.23 3.45 0.32
C ALA A 119 -16.43 3.27 -0.65
N PRO A 120 -17.57 2.66 -0.25
CA PRO A 120 -18.72 2.52 -1.14
C PRO A 120 -19.44 3.85 -1.41
N ARG A 121 -19.28 4.87 -0.56
CA ARG A 121 -19.94 6.18 -0.75
C ARG A 121 -19.24 7.01 -1.83
N ALA A 122 -17.92 6.98 -1.88
CA ALA A 122 -17.13 7.77 -2.82
C ALA A 122 -17.17 7.27 -4.27
N LEU A 123 -17.65 6.04 -4.52
CA LEU A 123 -17.80 5.48 -5.88
C LEU A 123 -19.17 5.74 -6.51
N VAL A 124 -20.11 6.32 -5.75
CA VAL A 124 -21.51 6.53 -6.16
C VAL A 124 -21.80 8.01 -6.48
N GLU A 125 -20.88 8.92 -6.15
CA GLU A 125 -20.90 10.33 -6.58
C GLU A 125 -20.21 10.55 -7.94
#